data_AF-A0A3M1GTX7-F1
#
_entry.id   AF-A0A3M1GTX7-F1
#
_cell.length_a   1.000
_cell.length_b   1.000
_cell.length_c   1.000
_cell.angle_alpha   90.00
_cell.angle_beta   90.00
_cell.angle_gamma   90.00
#
_symmetry.space_group_name_H-M   'P 1'
#
loop_
_entity.id
_entity.type
_entity.pdbx_description
1 polymer ?
#
loop_
_entity_poly.entity_id
_entity_poly.type
_entity_poly.pdbx_seq_one_letter_code
_entity_poly.pdbx_strand_id
1 'polypeptide(L)' 'MSAEHEGRGGAPEDQLVAVFQRLGAPERQARVMAAQTWKRAGQIARERGIPETEALAGLLEKIVAGVRGTYSPDAG' A
#
# COMPACT_ATOMS: atom_id res chain seq x y z
N MET A 1 -32.63 14.54 10.89
CA MET A 1 -31.36 13.84 11.21
C MET A 1 -31.04 12.97 10.02
N SER A 2 -30.17 13.45 9.14
CA SER A 2 -29.85 12.78 7.88
C SER A 2 -28.39 12.35 7.94
N ALA A 3 -28.21 11.03 7.97
CA ALA A 3 -27.02 10.26 7.67
C ALA A 3 -25.68 10.96 7.98
N GLU A 4 -25.19 10.73 9.20
CA GLU A 4 -23.77 10.83 9.48
C GLU A 4 -23.06 9.91 8.47
N HIS A 5 -22.28 10.51 7.58
CA HIS A 5 -21.37 9.82 6.70
C HIS A 5 -20.23 9.29 7.57
N GLU A 6 -20.55 8.31 8.43
CA GLU A 6 -19.59 7.65 9.31
C GLU A 6 -18.50 7.07 8.42
N GLY A 7 -17.31 7.65 8.56
CA GLY A 7 -16.19 7.40 7.68
C GLY A 7 -15.99 5.91 7.48
N ARG A 8 -16.07 5.49 6.22
CA ARG A 8 -15.23 4.39 5.71
C ARG A 8 -13.77 4.83 5.85
N GLY A 9 -13.30 4.96 7.07
CA GLY A 9 -12.01 5.53 7.44
C GLY A 9 -11.24 4.53 8.29
N GLY A 10 -11.21 3.26 7.86
CA GLY A 10 -10.14 2.38 8.32
C GLY A 10 -8.81 3.07 8.00
N ALA A 11 -7.87 3.06 8.95
CA ALA A 11 -6.54 3.61 8.75
C ALA A 11 -5.99 3.19 7.37
N PRO A 12 -5.21 4.02 6.67
CA PRO A 12 -4.68 3.68 5.34
C PRO A 12 -3.97 2.30 5.34
N GLU A 13 -3.42 1.91 6.48
CA GLU A 13 -2.85 0.57 6.72
C GLU A 13 -3.88 -0.57 6.65
N ASP A 14 -5.09 -0.40 7.20
CA ASP A 14 -6.16 -1.41 7.18
C ASP A 14 -6.67 -1.68 5.76
N GLN A 15 -6.76 -0.63 4.95
CA GLN A 15 -7.07 -0.74 3.52
C GLN A 15 -5.96 -1.49 2.75
N LEU A 16 -4.69 -1.25 3.11
CA LEU A 16 -3.56 -1.98 2.54
C LEU A 16 -3.59 -3.47 2.90
N VAL A 17 -3.99 -3.83 4.12
CA VAL A 17 -4.16 -5.23 4.53
C VAL A 17 -5.16 -5.95 3.64
N ALA A 18 -6.29 -5.32 3.30
CA ALA A 18 -7.28 -5.89 2.38
C ALA A 18 -6.72 -6.05 0.96
N VAL A 19 -5.90 -5.11 0.49
CA VAL A 19 -5.22 -5.20 -0.82
C VAL A 19 -4.26 -6.40 -0.85
N PHE A 20 -3.39 -6.54 0.15
CA PHE A 20 -2.44 -7.65 0.19
C PHE A 20 -3.12 -9.02 0.31
N GLN A 21 -4.22 -9.12 1.04
CA GLN A 21 -5.02 -10.35 1.08
C GLN A 21 -5.61 -10.70 -0.28
N ARG A 22 -6.12 -9.71 -1.03
CA ARG A 22 -6.62 -9.91 -2.40
C ARG A 22 -5.54 -10.33 -3.39
N LEU A 23 -4.29 -9.96 -3.12
CA LEU A 23 -3.11 -10.40 -3.87
C LEU A 23 -2.64 -11.81 -3.48
N GLY A 24 -3.28 -12.45 -2.50
CA GLY A 24 -3.00 -13.81 -2.07
C GLY A 24 -2.15 -13.93 -0.80
N ALA A 25 -1.79 -12.83 -0.14
CA ALA A 25 -1.03 -12.89 1.11
C ALA A 25 -1.92 -13.36 2.27
N PRO A 26 -1.48 -14.31 3.11
CA PRO A 26 -2.19 -14.67 4.33
C PRO A 26 -2.26 -13.47 5.29
N GLU A 27 -3.29 -13.38 6.11
CA GLU A 27 -3.61 -12.21 6.94
C GLU A 27 -2.40 -11.66 7.72
N ARG A 28 -1.66 -12.53 8.43
CA ARG A 28 -0.46 -12.13 9.19
C ARG A 28 0.59 -11.47 8.30
N GLN A 29 0.81 -12.01 7.10
CA GLN A 29 1.77 -11.45 6.15
C GLN A 29 1.24 -10.16 5.54
N ALA A 30 -0.06 -10.09 5.21
CA ALA A 30 -0.70 -8.88 4.71
C ALA A 30 -0.58 -7.69 5.68
N ARG A 31 -0.73 -7.92 6.99
CA ARG A 31 -0.50 -6.91 8.04
C ARG A 31 0.95 -6.41 8.07
N VAL A 32 1.91 -7.32 7.99
CA VAL A 32 3.34 -6.94 7.93
C VAL A 32 3.64 -6.14 6.67
N MET A 33 3.14 -6.59 5.52
CA MET A 33 3.33 -5.90 4.25
C MET A 33 2.68 -4.51 4.26
N ALA A 34 1.50 -4.36 4.84
CA ALA A 34 0.82 -3.07 4.97
C ALA A 34 1.65 -2.06 5.77
N ALA A 35 2.09 -2.44 6.98
CA ALA A 35 2.92 -1.57 7.82
C ALA A 35 4.25 -1.18 7.14
N GLN A 36 4.92 -2.13 6.49
CA GLN A 36 6.16 -1.86 5.77
C GLN A 36 5.94 -0.94 4.56
N THR A 37 4.89 -1.17 3.80
CA THR A 37 4.55 -0.37 2.61
C THR A 37 4.20 1.06 3.00
N TRP A 38 3.38 1.24 4.04
CA TRP A 38 3.02 2.55 4.55
C TRP A 38 4.25 3.32 5.06
N LYS A 39 5.10 2.67 5.87
CA LYS A 39 6.36 3.26 6.34
C LYS A 39 7.27 3.69 5.17
N ARG A 40 7.37 2.85 4.13
CA ARG A 40 8.19 3.15 2.96
C ARG A 40 7.60 4.29 2.13
N ALA A 41 6.28 4.37 1.99
CA ALA A 41 5.60 5.47 1.32
C ALA A 41 5.91 6.80 2.02
N GLY A 42 5.79 6.85 3.35
CA GLY A 42 6.14 8.02 4.16
C GLY A 42 7.60 8.43 4.02
N GLN A 43 8.53 7.47 3.96
CA GLN A 43 9.94 7.76 3.70
C GLN A 43 10.14 8.40 2.31
N ILE A 44 9.58 7.78 1.25
CA ILE A 44 9.72 8.26 -0.13
C ILE A 44 9.10 9.66 -0.28
N ALA A 45 7.93 9.89 0.32
CA ALA A 45 7.26 11.19 0.32
C ALA A 45 8.18 12.29 0.88
N ARG A 46 8.83 12.02 2.02
CA ARG A 46 9.78 12.94 2.65
C ARG A 46 11.04 13.14 1.82
N GLU A 47 11.59 12.07 1.25
CA GLU A 47 12.82 12.12 0.44
C GLU A 47 12.62 12.87 -0.88
N ARG A 48 11.42 12.78 -1.47
CA ARG A 48 11.12 13.34 -2.81
C ARG A 48 10.26 14.60 -2.79
N GLY A 49 9.75 15.01 -1.63
CA GLY A 49 8.84 16.15 -1.51
C GLY A 49 7.49 15.94 -2.21
N ILE A 50 7.01 14.70 -2.30
CA ILE A 50 5.75 14.32 -2.93
C ILE A 50 4.72 13.91 -1.87
N PRO A 51 3.40 13.93 -2.16
CA PRO A 51 2.40 13.48 -1.19
C PRO A 51 2.52 11.97 -0.91
N GLU A 52 2.22 11.57 0.33
CA GLU A 52 2.28 10.16 0.77
C GLU A 52 1.39 9.23 -0.08
N THR A 53 0.25 9.73 -0.55
CA THR A 53 -0.65 9.00 -1.44
C THR A 53 -0.03 8.70 -2.80
N GLU A 54 0.75 9.62 -3.36
CA GLU A 54 1.48 9.42 -4.62
C GLU A 54 2.65 8.44 -4.44
N ALA A 55 3.41 8.59 -3.35
CA ALA A 55 4.46 7.64 -2.99
C ALA A 55 3.91 6.21 -2.79
N LEU A 56 2.75 6.11 -2.14
CA LEU A 56 2.06 4.83 -1.91
C LEU A 56 1.58 4.21 -3.22
N ALA A 57 0.97 5.00 -4.11
CA ALA A 57 0.51 4.52 -5.41
C ALA A 57 1.67 3.89 -6.21
N GLY A 58 2.81 4.57 -6.30
CA GLY A 58 3.99 4.05 -6.99
C GLY A 58 4.60 2.79 -6.34
N LEU A 59 4.46 2.61 -5.02
CA LEU A 59 4.85 1.35 -4.35
C LEU A 59 3.88 0.21 -4.69
N LEU A 60 2.57 0.47 -4.67
CA LEU A 60 1.57 -0.54 -5.01
C LEU A 60 1.69 -1.02 -6.45
N GLU A 61 1.97 -0.12 -7.40
CA GLU A 61 2.22 -0.52 -8.79
C GLU A 61 3.39 -1.50 -8.92
N LYS A 62 4.50 -1.24 -8.22
CA LYS A 62 5.67 -2.13 -8.21
C LYS A 62 5.35 -3.49 -7.59
N ILE A 63 4.60 -3.50 -6.49
CA ILE A 63 4.18 -4.73 -5.82
C ILE A 63 3.30 -5.56 -6.76
N VAL A 64 2.29 -4.95 -7.39
CA VAL A 64 1.40 -5.63 -8.34
C VAL A 64 2.19 -6.16 -9.54
N ALA A 65 3.15 -5.39 -10.06
CA ALA A 65 4.04 -5.84 -11.12
C ALA A 65 4.90 -7.05 -10.68
N GLY A 66 5.39 -7.06 -9.44
CA GLY A 66 6.09 -8.21 -8.84
C GLY A 66 5.22 -9.45 -8.75
N VAL A 67 3.98 -9.31 -8.26
CA VAL A 67 3.01 -10.41 -8.15
C VAL A 67 2.67 -10.99 -9.53
N ARG A 68 2.62 -10.15 -10.57
CA ARG A 68 2.33 -10.57 -11.96
C ARG A 68 3.54 -11.14 -12.70
N GLY A 69 4.72 -11.16 -12.07
CA GLY A 69 5.97 -11.58 -12.72
C GLY A 69 6.48 -10.60 -13.79
N THR A 70 5.96 -9.36 -13.82
CA THR A 70 6.40 -8.32 -14.77
C THR A 70 7.47 -7.40 -14.19
N TYR A 71 7.81 -7.56 -12.90
CA TYR A 71 8.90 -6.82 -12.25
C TYR A 71 10.14 -7.71 -12.13
N SER A 72 11.22 -7.33 -12.82
CA SER A 72 12.55 -7.91 -12.61
C SER A 72 13.41 -6.89 -11.84
N PRO A 73 13.90 -7.22 -10.63
CA PRO A 73 14.86 -6.35 -9.92
C PRO A 73 16.26 -6.36 -10.56
N ASP A 74 16.51 -7.23 -11.55
CA ASP A 74 17.81 -7.45 -12.21
C ASP A 74 17.91 -6.74 -13.59
N ALA A 75 17.02 -5.80 -13.89
CA ALA A 75 17.19 -4.86 -15.01
C ALA A 75 17.76 -3.54 -14.47
N GLY A 76 19.00 -3.59 -13.97
CA GLY A 76 19.75 -2.46 -13.44
C GLY A 76 21.23 -2.59 -13.78
#